data_AF-E3QZQ5-F1
#
_entry.id   AF-E3QZQ5-F1
#
_cell.length_a   1.000
_cell.length_b   1.000
_cell.length_c   1.000
_cell.angle_alpha   90.00
_cell.angle_beta   90.00
_cell.angle_gamma   90.00
#
_symmetry.space_group_name_H-M   'P 1'
#
loop_
_entity.id
_entity.type
_entity.pdbx_description
1 polymer ?
#
loop_
_entity_poly.entity_id
_entity_poly.type
_entity_poly.pdbx_seq_one_letter_code
_entity_poly.pdbx_strand_id
1 'polypeptide(L)'
;MTTPLPQEPVCLVQRIRELATATPPPAYPPISSIPRTPPTRLAAASSIDDAAQGTVLYLAYGSNLSAETFLGARGIRPVSQVNVSAPALTLVFDLPGLPYREPCFANTAPRKVPNLPDPSDPPKFPPIPPPPPQPLAFPIAPGSSGRSGGGGDKTRTPDLGWDKGLFGVVYEVTREDYATIVATEGGGSSYADIMTPCIPLPPRVSVPEKPPIDIPRPFFAHTLYSPAIPGPGDEDDDDKSGEKNGDPGREKPDDPRKKWYWRFIRPVRRPDPTYAQPSARYLKLITDGAAEHKLPDDYQRWLRSLRPYVATTLRQRLARWLLTAVFWVPVLLLFVLSKALANKEGRAPLWIGVALGVVFNLLWMAYDGVLKPVFGDGERTQDEDEDELRGAASWRASCTHCARFLTRRRWGYWTTWIDSSRNGVAHGIYNTHFSFSLVQ
;
A
#
# COMPACT_ATOMS: atom_id res chain seq x y z
N MET A 1 34.71 -39.64 -43.32
CA MET A 1 34.50 -38.21 -43.59
C MET A 1 33.01 -37.99 -43.71
N THR A 2 32.39 -37.48 -42.65
CA THR A 2 30.96 -37.15 -42.62
C THR A 2 30.86 -35.75 -42.03
N THR A 3 30.83 -34.76 -42.90
CA THR A 3 30.46 -33.38 -42.58
C THR A 3 28.96 -33.35 -42.28
N PRO A 4 28.51 -32.83 -41.13
CA PRO A 4 27.08 -32.63 -40.90
C PRO A 4 26.60 -31.36 -41.61
N LEU A 5 25.44 -31.48 -42.26
CA LEU A 5 24.69 -30.44 -42.95
C LEU A 5 24.30 -29.26 -42.02
N PRO A 6 24.04 -28.05 -42.57
CA PRO A 6 23.94 -26.82 -41.80
C PRO A 6 22.64 -26.66 -41.00
N GLN A 7 22.76 -26.25 -39.74
CA GLN A 7 21.67 -25.94 -38.78
C GLN A 7 20.96 -24.58 -39.05
N GLU A 8 20.77 -24.19 -40.31
CA GLU A 8 20.19 -22.88 -40.63
C GLU A 8 18.67 -22.69 -40.39
N PRO A 9 17.76 -23.70 -40.49
CA PRO A 9 16.33 -23.40 -40.44
C PRO A 9 15.81 -23.09 -39.02
N VAL A 10 16.49 -23.60 -37.98
CA VAL A 10 16.06 -23.41 -36.58
C VAL A 10 16.35 -21.98 -36.10
N CYS A 11 17.50 -21.42 -36.51
CA CYS A 11 17.92 -20.07 -36.14
C CYS A 11 17.02 -19.00 -36.79
N LEU A 12 16.58 -19.24 -38.02
CA LEU A 12 15.67 -18.35 -38.74
C LEU A 12 14.27 -18.31 -38.11
N VAL A 13 13.73 -19.46 -37.69
CA VAL A 13 12.44 -19.55 -37.01
C VAL A 13 12.49 -18.92 -35.61
N GLN A 14 13.59 -19.11 -34.87
CA GLN A 14 13.81 -18.41 -33.60
C GLN A 14 13.86 -16.90 -33.80
N ARG A 15 14.57 -16.41 -34.82
CA ARG A 15 14.67 -14.99 -35.13
C ARG A 15 13.34 -14.38 -35.58
N ILE A 16 12.55 -15.11 -36.38
CA ILE A 16 11.19 -14.70 -36.77
C ILE A 16 10.27 -14.68 -35.55
N ARG A 17 10.40 -15.65 -34.64
CA ARG A 17 9.64 -15.68 -33.39
C ARG A 17 10.03 -14.53 -32.47
N GLU A 18 11.32 -14.23 -32.35
CA GLU A 18 11.85 -13.08 -31.60
C GLU A 18 11.34 -11.76 -32.19
N LEU A 19 11.38 -11.59 -33.52
CA LEU A 19 10.85 -10.43 -34.23
C LEU A 19 9.31 -10.32 -34.11
N ALA A 20 8.60 -11.44 -34.06
CA ALA A 20 7.14 -11.48 -33.86
C ALA A 20 6.73 -11.22 -32.40
N THR A 21 7.63 -11.47 -31.44
CA THR A 21 7.44 -11.13 -30.02
C THR A 21 8.02 -9.77 -29.63
N ALA A 22 8.77 -9.13 -30.53
CA ALA A 22 9.38 -7.84 -30.28
C ALA A 22 8.27 -6.79 -30.12
N THR A 23 8.10 -6.32 -28.88
CA THR A 23 7.24 -5.18 -28.60
C THR A 23 7.78 -3.99 -29.39
N PRO A 24 6.94 -3.20 -30.08
CA PRO A 24 7.41 -2.04 -30.81
C PRO A 24 8.26 -1.15 -29.89
N PRO A 25 9.36 -0.57 -30.40
CA PRO A 25 10.22 0.26 -29.58
C PRO A 25 9.38 1.36 -28.93
N PRO A 26 9.59 1.63 -27.63
CA PRO A 26 8.81 2.63 -26.93
C PRO A 26 8.93 3.98 -27.66
N ALA A 27 7.83 4.72 -27.73
CA ALA A 27 7.77 6.04 -28.37
C ALA A 27 8.55 7.13 -27.61
N TYR A 28 9.34 6.76 -26.60
CA TYR A 28 10.08 7.64 -25.71
C TYR A 28 11.56 7.21 -25.62
N PRO A 29 12.50 8.15 -25.39
CA PRO A 29 13.92 7.83 -25.29
C PRO A 29 14.23 7.01 -24.03
N PRO A 30 15.32 6.23 -24.00
CA PRO A 30 15.70 5.45 -22.82
C PRO A 30 16.12 6.37 -21.66
N ILE A 31 15.91 5.92 -20.42
CA ILE A 31 16.33 6.64 -19.19
C ILE A 31 17.83 6.97 -19.18
N SER A 32 18.66 6.16 -19.83
CA SER A 32 20.10 6.43 -19.96
C SER A 32 20.43 7.70 -20.75
N SER A 33 19.47 8.27 -21.48
CA SER A 33 19.63 9.56 -22.17
C SER A 33 19.49 10.77 -21.26
N ILE A 34 18.96 10.59 -20.04
CA ILE A 34 18.80 11.66 -19.06
C ILE A 34 20.14 11.86 -18.34
N PRO A 35 20.71 13.08 -18.32
CA PRO A 35 21.98 13.33 -17.67
C PRO A 35 21.85 13.21 -16.14
N ARG A 36 22.98 12.98 -15.47
CA ARG A 36 23.00 12.94 -14.00
C ARG A 36 22.92 14.35 -13.41
N THR A 37 22.21 14.48 -12.29
CA THR A 37 22.15 15.75 -11.55
C THR A 37 23.54 16.15 -11.06
N PRO A 38 24.01 17.38 -11.34
CA PRO A 38 25.35 17.80 -10.96
C PRO A 38 25.46 17.99 -9.44
N PRO A 39 26.62 17.68 -8.82
CA PRO A 39 26.82 17.85 -7.37
C PRO A 39 26.56 19.26 -6.86
N THR A 40 26.80 20.28 -7.69
CA THR A 40 26.51 21.69 -7.38
C THR A 40 25.02 21.95 -7.17
N ARG A 41 24.14 21.31 -7.97
CA ARG A 41 22.68 21.41 -7.82
C ARG A 41 22.19 20.73 -6.55
N LEU A 42 22.76 19.57 -6.23
CA LEU A 42 22.45 18.85 -4.99
C LEU A 42 22.91 19.63 -3.75
N ALA A 43 24.09 20.25 -3.81
CA ALA A 43 24.58 21.12 -2.75
C ALA A 43 23.67 22.36 -2.56
N ALA A 44 23.17 22.94 -3.65
CA ALA A 44 22.21 24.06 -3.58
C ALA A 44 20.88 23.64 -2.92
N ALA A 45 20.35 22.45 -3.24
CA ALA A 45 19.16 21.89 -2.60
C ALA A 45 19.34 21.51 -1.11
N SER A 46 20.57 21.59 -0.60
CA SER A 46 20.85 21.42 0.83
C SER A 46 20.62 22.72 1.61
N SER A 47 20.45 23.85 0.92
CA SER A 47 20.16 25.17 1.50
C SER A 47 18.70 25.55 1.31
N ILE A 48 18.15 26.39 2.20
CA ILE A 48 16.71 26.71 2.28
C ILE A 48 16.23 27.63 1.12
N ASP A 49 17.15 28.16 0.31
CA ASP A 49 16.87 29.16 -0.74
C ASP A 49 16.43 28.57 -2.11
N ASP A 50 15.91 27.34 -2.15
CA ASP A 50 15.54 26.61 -3.38
C ASP A 50 14.42 27.31 -4.20
N ALA A 51 13.67 28.25 -3.58
CA ALA A 51 12.58 29.00 -4.23
C ALA A 51 13.02 29.89 -5.40
N ALA A 52 14.30 30.25 -5.48
CA ALA A 52 14.86 31.06 -6.58
C ALA A 52 15.10 30.26 -7.86
N GLN A 53 14.98 28.93 -7.83
CA GLN A 53 15.32 28.07 -8.96
C GLN A 53 14.08 27.76 -9.82
N GLY A 54 14.23 27.83 -11.14
CA GLY A 54 13.18 27.53 -12.11
C GLY A 54 12.84 26.03 -12.24
N THR A 55 13.53 25.17 -11.49
CA THR A 55 13.38 23.71 -11.49
C THR A 55 13.09 23.18 -10.09
N VAL A 56 12.45 22.00 -10.02
CA VAL A 56 12.06 21.30 -8.79
C VAL A 56 12.74 19.94 -8.77
N LEU A 57 13.32 19.56 -7.63
CA LEU A 57 13.81 18.21 -7.39
C LEU A 57 12.66 17.34 -6.87
N TYR A 58 12.18 16.42 -7.69
CA TYR A 58 11.05 15.54 -7.39
C TYR A 58 11.51 14.10 -7.18
N LEU A 59 11.27 13.55 -5.98
CA LEU A 59 11.52 12.15 -5.64
C LEU A 59 10.35 11.27 -6.11
N ALA A 60 10.65 10.42 -7.10
CA ALA A 60 9.81 9.34 -7.56
C ALA A 60 10.12 8.03 -6.83
N TYR A 61 9.07 7.34 -6.38
CA TYR A 61 9.16 6.03 -5.71
C TYR A 61 8.13 4.99 -6.19
N GLY A 62 7.05 5.43 -6.85
CA GLY A 62 5.98 4.58 -7.38
C GLY A 62 6.12 4.36 -8.88
N SER A 63 5.00 4.43 -9.62
CA SER A 63 4.97 4.25 -11.08
C SER A 63 5.87 5.22 -11.85
N ASN A 64 6.20 6.38 -11.27
CA ASN A 64 7.09 7.38 -11.88
C ASN A 64 8.56 6.92 -11.97
N LEU A 65 8.90 5.79 -11.35
CA LEU A 65 10.18 5.13 -11.59
C LEU A 65 10.28 4.56 -13.02
N SER A 66 9.16 4.22 -13.67
CA SER A 66 9.19 3.64 -15.01
C SER A 66 9.23 4.71 -16.09
N ALA A 67 10.13 4.55 -17.06
CA ALA A 67 10.18 5.38 -18.27
C ALA A 67 8.83 5.39 -19.01
N GLU A 68 8.13 4.26 -19.04
CA GLU A 68 6.81 4.11 -19.65
C GLU A 68 5.81 5.11 -19.10
N THR A 69 5.85 5.32 -17.78
CA THR A 69 4.90 6.21 -17.11
C THR A 69 5.39 7.67 -17.17
N PHE A 70 6.67 7.89 -16.88
CA PHE A 70 7.22 9.24 -16.73
C PHE A 70 7.47 9.93 -18.08
N LEU A 71 8.23 9.28 -18.97
CA LEU A 71 8.57 9.79 -20.30
C LEU A 71 7.46 9.52 -21.32
N GLY A 72 6.80 8.35 -21.22
CA GLY A 72 5.78 7.92 -22.16
C GLY A 72 4.41 8.54 -21.87
N ALA A 73 3.68 7.98 -20.90
CA ALA A 73 2.30 8.34 -20.63
C ALA A 73 2.11 9.81 -20.20
N ARG A 74 3.06 10.38 -19.46
CA ARG A 74 3.02 11.80 -19.05
C ARG A 74 3.73 12.75 -20.02
N GLY A 75 4.62 12.26 -20.88
CA GLY A 75 5.39 13.10 -21.78
C GLY A 75 6.37 14.05 -21.08
N ILE A 76 6.74 13.78 -19.82
CA ILE A 76 7.65 14.64 -19.05
C ILE A 76 9.07 14.24 -19.35
N ARG A 77 9.94 15.21 -19.68
CA ARG A 77 11.36 14.96 -19.87
C ARG A 77 12.17 15.70 -18.79
N PRO A 78 12.73 14.97 -17.80
CA PRO A 78 13.50 15.61 -16.74
C PRO A 78 14.81 16.20 -17.27
N VAL A 79 15.23 17.30 -16.66
CA VAL A 79 16.49 18.00 -16.92
C VAL A 79 17.66 17.12 -16.50
N SER A 80 17.55 16.49 -15.33
CA SER A 80 18.58 15.61 -14.79
C SER A 80 17.97 14.58 -13.82
N GLN A 81 18.73 13.54 -13.47
CA GLN A 81 18.29 12.55 -12.49
C GLN A 81 19.42 12.04 -11.58
N VAL A 82 19.07 11.59 -10.38
CA VAL A 82 19.98 10.93 -9.46
C VAL A 82 19.24 9.87 -8.63
N ASN A 83 19.85 8.70 -8.44
CA ASN A 83 19.30 7.67 -7.56
C ASN A 83 19.55 8.06 -6.10
N VAL A 84 18.56 7.87 -5.23
CA VAL A 84 18.67 8.30 -3.83
C VAL A 84 18.11 7.28 -2.85
N SER A 85 18.55 7.41 -1.60
CA SER A 85 17.92 6.86 -0.41
C SER A 85 17.21 7.97 0.38
N ALA A 86 15.94 7.76 0.72
CA ALA A 86 15.18 8.61 1.63
C ALA A 86 14.91 7.80 2.92
N PRO A 87 15.83 7.84 3.91
CA PRO A 87 15.78 6.96 5.08
C PRO A 87 14.62 7.25 6.03
N ALA A 88 14.05 8.47 5.99
CA ALA A 88 12.93 8.89 6.82
C ALA A 88 11.58 8.32 6.38
N LEU A 89 11.51 7.75 5.18
CA LEU A 89 10.29 7.20 4.60
C LEU A 89 10.41 5.69 4.37
N THR A 90 9.28 5.01 4.36
CA THR A 90 9.15 3.63 3.88
C THR A 90 8.08 3.55 2.78
N LEU A 91 8.27 2.64 1.84
CA LEU A 91 7.28 2.35 0.80
C LEU A 91 6.14 1.54 1.40
N VAL A 92 4.91 1.93 1.13
CA VAL A 92 3.70 1.22 1.56
C VAL A 92 2.71 1.15 0.39
N PHE A 93 1.76 0.22 0.42
CA PHE A 93 0.73 0.06 -0.62
C PHE A 93 -0.67 0.26 -0.05
N ASP A 94 -0.89 1.43 0.57
CA ASP A 94 -2.10 1.73 1.33
C ASP A 94 -3.03 2.76 0.65
N LEU A 95 -2.62 3.33 -0.50
CA LEU A 95 -3.48 4.24 -1.23
C LEU A 95 -4.53 3.42 -1.99
N PRO A 96 -5.83 3.57 -1.67
CA PRO A 96 -6.87 2.77 -2.31
C PRO A 96 -7.03 3.15 -3.79
N GLY A 97 -7.11 2.13 -4.62
CA GLY A 97 -7.46 2.22 -6.03
C GLY A 97 -8.83 1.59 -6.31
N LEU A 98 -8.95 0.88 -7.43
CA LEU A 98 -10.17 0.18 -7.82
C LEU A 98 -10.13 -1.29 -7.42
N PRO A 99 -11.04 -1.75 -6.53
CA PRO A 99 -11.15 -3.16 -6.19
C PRO A 99 -11.25 -4.07 -7.43
N TYR A 100 -10.73 -5.28 -7.32
CA TYR A 100 -10.66 -6.31 -8.37
C TYR A 100 -9.80 -5.98 -9.59
N ARG A 101 -9.27 -4.75 -9.70
CA ARG A 101 -8.46 -4.32 -10.86
C ARG A 101 -7.10 -3.77 -10.45
N GLU A 102 -7.09 -2.69 -9.68
CA GLU A 102 -5.90 -2.01 -9.16
C GLU A 102 -6.19 -1.61 -7.72
N PRO A 103 -6.17 -2.57 -6.78
CA PRO A 103 -6.80 -2.37 -5.48
C PRO A 103 -6.10 -1.32 -4.62
N CYS A 104 -4.79 -1.22 -4.75
CA CYS A 104 -4.00 -0.18 -4.12
C CYS A 104 -2.80 0.25 -4.96
N PHE A 105 -2.28 1.42 -4.62
CA PHE A 105 -1.10 2.05 -5.20
C PHE A 105 -0.06 2.34 -4.11
N ALA A 106 1.16 2.64 -4.55
CA ALA A 106 2.24 3.01 -3.64
C ALA A 106 1.94 4.35 -2.96
N ASN A 107 2.35 4.44 -1.71
CA ASN A 107 2.41 5.66 -0.92
C ASN A 107 3.68 5.58 -0.07
N THR A 108 4.01 6.65 0.63
CA THR A 108 5.07 6.64 1.64
C THR A 108 4.47 6.66 3.03
N ALA A 109 5.21 6.18 4.03
CA ALA A 109 4.89 6.38 5.43
C ALA A 109 6.15 6.85 6.18
N PRO A 110 6.01 7.74 7.19
CA PRO A 110 7.12 8.07 8.07
C PRO A 110 7.68 6.80 8.72
N ARG A 111 8.99 6.64 8.64
CA ARG A 111 9.69 5.52 9.26
C ARG A 111 10.14 5.92 10.66
N LYS A 112 9.75 5.14 11.68
CA LYS A 112 10.43 5.18 12.98
C LYS A 112 11.83 4.61 12.78
N VAL A 113 12.84 5.47 12.74
CA VAL A 113 14.24 5.05 12.67
C VAL A 113 14.54 4.28 13.97
N PRO A 114 15.11 3.06 13.91
CA PRO A 114 15.61 2.42 15.11
C PRO A 114 16.53 3.41 15.83
N ASN A 115 16.36 3.58 17.15
CA ASN A 115 17.26 4.42 17.93
C ASN A 115 18.69 4.01 17.57
N LEU A 116 19.52 5.01 17.20
CA LEU A 116 20.95 4.78 17.02
C LEU A 116 21.46 4.01 18.24
N PRO A 117 22.25 2.94 18.07
CA PRO A 117 22.91 2.31 19.21
C PRO A 117 23.61 3.41 20.00
N ASP A 118 23.38 3.44 21.31
CA ASP A 118 24.06 4.39 22.19
C ASP A 118 25.57 4.31 21.86
N PRO A 119 26.25 5.43 21.56
CA PRO A 119 27.69 5.43 21.31
C PRO A 119 28.51 4.81 22.45
N SER A 120 27.88 4.61 23.62
CA SER A 120 28.44 3.95 24.80
C SER A 120 28.36 2.41 24.78
N ASP A 121 27.60 1.78 23.88
CA ASP A 121 27.45 0.31 23.78
C ASP A 121 27.53 -0.17 22.31
N PRO A 122 28.75 -0.41 21.78
CA PRO A 122 28.93 -0.83 20.40
C PRO A 122 28.31 -2.24 20.18
N PRO A 123 27.57 -2.46 19.07
CA PRO A 123 27.02 -3.76 18.76
C PRO A 123 28.15 -4.78 18.60
N LYS A 124 28.13 -5.83 19.43
CA LYS A 124 29.05 -6.97 19.33
C LYS A 124 28.85 -7.60 17.95
N PHE A 125 29.88 -7.54 17.10
CA PHE A 125 29.87 -8.25 15.83
C PHE A 125 29.57 -9.74 16.11
N PRO A 126 28.53 -10.33 15.48
CA PRO A 126 28.37 -11.77 15.56
C PRO A 126 29.61 -12.44 14.94
N PRO A 127 30.11 -13.54 15.52
CA PRO A 127 31.25 -14.26 14.95
C PRO A 127 30.92 -14.67 13.52
N ILE A 128 31.88 -14.45 12.63
CA ILE A 128 31.79 -14.75 11.19
C ILE A 128 31.34 -16.22 11.04
N PRO A 129 30.16 -16.50 10.46
CA PRO A 129 29.78 -17.88 10.18
C PRO A 129 30.73 -18.47 9.13
N PRO A 130 31.14 -19.75 9.26
CA PRO A 130 31.97 -20.41 8.26
C PRO A 130 31.26 -20.43 6.89
N PRO A 131 32.01 -20.43 5.78
CA PRO A 131 31.44 -20.38 4.44
C PRO A 131 30.51 -21.59 4.20
N PRO A 132 29.34 -21.39 3.58
CA PRO A 132 28.39 -22.47 3.34
C PRO A 132 28.96 -23.49 2.31
N PRO A 133 28.75 -24.80 2.50
CA PRO A 133 28.94 -25.78 1.44
C PRO A 133 27.97 -25.54 0.28
N GLN A 134 28.44 -25.84 -0.93
CA GLN A 134 27.76 -25.61 -2.23
C GLN A 134 26.34 -26.23 -2.31
N PRO A 135 25.44 -25.68 -3.14
CA PRO A 135 24.00 -25.91 -3.01
C PRO A 135 23.57 -27.28 -3.53
N LEU A 136 23.08 -28.13 -2.62
CA LEU A 136 22.14 -29.19 -2.95
C LEU A 136 20.72 -28.67 -2.72
N ALA A 137 19.88 -28.88 -3.74
CA ALA A 137 18.45 -28.56 -3.86
C ALA A 137 17.72 -28.13 -2.57
N PHE A 138 17.15 -26.92 -2.58
CA PHE A 138 16.30 -26.42 -1.50
C PHE A 138 14.93 -27.13 -1.53
N PRO A 139 14.47 -27.73 -0.40
CA PRO A 139 13.07 -28.02 -0.19
C PRO A 139 12.31 -26.74 0.16
N ILE A 140 11.10 -26.64 -0.38
CA ILE A 140 10.08 -25.65 -0.05
C ILE A 140 9.82 -25.71 1.47
N ALA A 141 10.01 -24.59 2.18
CA ALA A 141 9.68 -24.51 3.60
C ALA A 141 8.27 -23.92 3.81
N PRO A 142 7.44 -24.51 4.71
CA PRO A 142 6.09 -24.06 5.02
C PRO A 142 6.06 -22.90 6.02
N GLY A 143 4.90 -22.25 6.10
CA GLY A 143 4.64 -21.02 6.85
C GLY A 143 5.13 -20.99 8.30
N SER A 144 5.80 -19.90 8.67
CA SER A 144 6.13 -19.56 10.04
C SER A 144 4.95 -18.88 10.73
N SER A 145 4.21 -19.68 11.51
CA SER A 145 3.32 -19.20 12.55
C SER A 145 4.15 -18.71 13.75
N GLY A 146 4.58 -17.44 13.69
CA GLY A 146 5.20 -16.74 14.81
C GLY A 146 4.15 -16.17 15.76
N ARG A 147 3.81 -16.94 16.79
CA ARG A 147 2.97 -16.53 17.93
C ARG A 147 3.69 -15.42 18.70
N SER A 148 3.22 -14.17 18.61
CA SER A 148 3.67 -13.09 19.49
C SER A 148 2.54 -12.67 20.42
N GLY A 149 2.86 -12.65 21.72
CA GLY A 149 1.95 -12.44 22.83
C GLY A 149 1.32 -11.05 22.85
N GLY A 150 0.20 -10.96 23.59
CA GLY A 150 -0.62 -9.78 23.69
C GLY A 150 0.10 -8.56 24.28
N GLY A 151 -0.16 -7.43 23.63
CA GLY A 151 0.20 -6.08 24.06
C GLY A 151 -0.29 -5.15 22.95
N GLY A 152 -1.41 -4.46 23.18
CA GLY A 152 -2.01 -3.58 22.19
C GLY A 152 -1.14 -2.36 21.95
N ASP A 153 -0.48 -2.29 20.80
CA ASP A 153 0.28 -1.13 20.35
C ASP A 153 -0.31 -0.65 19.02
N LYS A 154 -0.95 0.52 19.06
CA LYS A 154 -1.60 1.15 17.89
C LYS A 154 -0.54 1.97 17.15
N THR A 155 -0.46 1.75 15.83
CA THR A 155 0.48 2.35 14.87
C THR A 155 1.79 1.57 14.68
N ARG A 156 1.65 0.28 14.35
CA ARG A 156 2.71 -0.47 13.66
C ARG A 156 2.93 0.16 12.27
N THR A 157 4.16 0.54 11.96
CA THR A 157 4.58 0.75 10.57
C THR A 157 4.29 -0.54 9.79
N PRO A 158 3.70 -0.48 8.59
CA PRO A 158 3.44 -1.66 7.77
C PRO A 158 4.76 -2.39 7.45
N ASP A 159 5.03 -3.49 8.13
CA ASP A 159 6.27 -4.26 7.98
C ASP A 159 6.18 -5.14 6.73
N LEU A 160 6.56 -4.59 5.58
CA LEU A 160 6.75 -5.32 4.33
C LEU A 160 8.06 -6.13 4.32
N GLY A 161 8.71 -6.32 5.47
CA GLY A 161 10.00 -6.99 5.59
C GLY A 161 11.16 -6.18 5.03
N TRP A 162 11.02 -4.85 4.96
CA TRP A 162 12.03 -3.94 4.41
C TRP A 162 12.39 -2.82 5.38
N ASP A 163 13.67 -2.75 5.74
CA ASP A 163 14.18 -1.91 6.82
C ASP A 163 15.28 -0.93 6.35
N LYS A 164 15.47 -0.72 5.06
CA LYS A 164 16.52 0.20 4.56
C LYS A 164 15.99 1.58 4.16
N GLY A 165 14.72 1.85 4.47
CA GLY A 165 14.03 3.08 4.09
C GLY A 165 13.66 3.08 2.62
N LEU A 166 13.28 4.23 2.09
CA LEU A 166 12.80 4.34 0.73
C LEU A 166 13.96 4.50 -0.26
N PHE A 167 13.98 3.71 -1.32
CA PHE A 167 14.86 3.96 -2.48
C PHE A 167 14.04 4.45 -3.65
N GLY A 168 14.57 5.44 -4.36
CA GLY A 168 13.89 6.06 -5.49
C GLY A 168 14.84 6.85 -6.37
N VAL A 169 14.26 7.67 -7.24
CA VAL A 169 14.99 8.52 -8.18
C VAL A 169 14.50 9.94 -7.99
N VAL A 170 15.42 10.86 -7.81
CA VAL A 170 15.13 12.29 -7.86
C VAL A 170 15.30 12.74 -9.30
N TYR A 171 14.24 13.30 -9.86
CA TYR A 171 14.23 13.98 -11.14
C TYR A 171 14.25 15.48 -10.93
N GLU A 172 15.11 16.18 -11.66
CA GLU A 172 15.01 17.62 -11.81
C GLU A 172 14.04 17.92 -12.94
N VAL A 173 12.93 18.58 -12.62
CA VAL A 173 11.86 18.91 -13.58
C VAL A 173 11.57 20.41 -13.57
N THR A 174 10.96 20.91 -14.65
CA THR A 174 10.47 22.30 -14.70
C THR A 174 9.25 22.46 -13.77
N ARG A 175 8.89 23.70 -13.43
CA ARG A 175 7.70 23.97 -12.60
C ARG A 175 6.41 23.55 -13.31
N GLU A 176 6.37 23.67 -14.63
CA GLU A 176 5.25 23.28 -15.48
C GLU A 176 5.07 21.75 -15.49
N ASP A 177 6.18 21.01 -15.63
CA ASP A 177 6.17 19.55 -15.55
C ASP A 177 5.80 19.08 -14.14
N TYR A 178 6.32 19.74 -13.11
CA TYR A 178 5.95 19.45 -11.73
C TYR A 178 4.45 19.68 -11.47
N ALA A 179 3.88 20.77 -11.98
CA ALA A 179 2.44 21.00 -11.91
C ALA A 179 1.64 19.89 -12.63
N THR A 180 2.16 19.35 -13.73
CA THR A 180 1.57 18.20 -14.43
C THR A 180 1.64 16.93 -13.60
N ILE A 181 2.74 16.68 -12.88
CA ILE A 181 2.87 15.56 -11.94
C ILE A 181 1.81 15.68 -10.84
N VAL A 182 1.74 16.84 -10.19
CA VAL A 182 0.76 17.10 -9.11
C VAL A 182 -0.68 16.95 -9.63
N ALA A 183 -0.98 17.42 -10.84
CA ALA A 183 -2.29 17.29 -11.46
C ALA A 183 -2.66 15.82 -11.75
N THR A 184 -1.70 15.01 -12.23
CA THR A 184 -1.95 13.63 -12.66
C THR A 184 -1.96 12.61 -11.52
N GLU A 185 -1.31 12.89 -10.38
CA GLU A 185 -1.27 11.98 -9.23
C GLU A 185 -2.46 12.12 -8.28
N GLY A 186 -3.43 12.98 -8.61
CA GLY A 186 -4.63 13.20 -7.80
C GLY A 186 -4.86 14.66 -7.41
N GLY A 187 -4.23 15.61 -8.12
CA GLY A 187 -4.61 17.03 -8.13
C GLY A 187 -4.69 17.69 -6.75
N GLY A 188 -3.74 17.40 -5.86
CA GLY A 188 -3.73 17.95 -4.49
C GLY A 188 -4.85 17.44 -3.57
N SER A 189 -5.65 16.47 -3.99
CA SER A 189 -6.75 15.91 -3.20
C SER A 189 -6.39 14.59 -2.50
N SER A 190 -5.50 13.79 -3.10
CA SER A 190 -5.08 12.48 -2.58
C SER A 190 -3.67 12.47 -2.01
N TYR A 191 -2.77 13.29 -2.57
CA TYR A 191 -1.40 13.48 -2.07
C TYR A 191 -1.15 14.95 -1.71
N ALA A 192 -0.41 15.14 -0.62
CA ALA A 192 0.22 16.38 -0.22
C ALA A 192 1.68 16.38 -0.68
N ASP A 193 2.18 17.54 -1.08
CA ASP A 193 3.60 17.75 -1.35
C ASP A 193 4.35 17.93 -0.02
N ILE A 194 5.40 17.14 0.18
CA ILE A 194 6.29 17.21 1.34
C ILE A 194 7.75 17.26 0.88
N MET A 195 8.60 17.94 1.64
CA MET A 195 10.04 17.84 1.45
C MET A 195 10.60 16.70 2.30
N THR A 196 11.42 15.85 1.70
CA THR A 196 12.12 14.77 2.40
C THR A 196 13.64 14.86 2.19
N PRO A 197 14.46 14.59 3.21
CA PRO A 197 15.89 14.48 3.05
C PRO A 197 16.22 13.22 2.23
N CYS A 198 17.09 13.40 1.23
CA CYS A 198 17.55 12.39 0.30
C CYS A 198 19.07 12.31 0.33
N ILE A 199 19.61 11.09 0.28
CA ILE A 199 21.03 10.79 0.23
C ILE A 199 21.33 10.20 -1.16
N PRO A 200 22.19 10.83 -1.99
CA PRO A 200 22.48 10.32 -3.32
C PRO A 200 23.25 8.99 -3.25
N LEU A 201 22.83 8.03 -4.06
CA LEU A 201 23.46 6.72 -4.15
C LEU A 201 24.67 6.77 -5.09
N PRO A 202 25.80 6.17 -4.71
CA PRO A 202 26.96 6.10 -5.57
C PRO A 202 26.65 5.31 -6.84
N PRO A 203 27.22 5.69 -7.99
CA PRO A 203 27.14 4.90 -9.20
C PRO A 203 27.65 3.47 -8.99
N ARG A 204 27.09 2.49 -9.70
CA ARG A 204 27.67 1.14 -9.83
C ARG A 204 29.01 1.22 -10.57
N VAL A 205 30.07 1.66 -9.90
CA VAL A 205 31.45 1.57 -10.37
C VAL A 205 32.14 0.55 -9.47
N SER A 206 32.82 -0.41 -10.09
CA SER A 206 33.65 -1.40 -9.39
C SER A 206 34.60 -0.70 -8.43
N VAL A 207 34.49 -1.04 -7.15
CA VAL A 207 35.22 -0.47 -6.03
C VAL A 207 36.72 -0.39 -6.36
N PRO A 208 37.33 0.81 -6.41
CA PRO A 208 38.78 0.92 -6.35
C PRO A 208 39.24 0.42 -4.98
N GLU A 209 40.37 -0.28 -4.94
CA GLU A 209 40.97 -0.98 -3.78
C GLU A 209 41.21 -0.08 -2.53
N LYS A 210 41.01 1.24 -2.67
CA LYS A 210 40.85 2.21 -1.58
C LYS A 210 39.74 3.23 -1.92
N PRO A 211 38.52 3.14 -1.35
CA PRO A 211 37.55 4.21 -1.49
C PRO A 211 37.92 5.38 -0.55
N PRO A 212 38.05 6.62 -1.05
CA PRO A 212 37.85 7.79 -0.20
C PRO A 212 36.42 7.71 0.34
N ILE A 213 36.26 7.62 1.66
CA ILE A 213 34.94 7.64 2.31
C ILE A 213 34.46 9.09 2.29
N ASP A 214 34.03 9.59 1.12
CA ASP A 214 33.30 10.85 1.03
C ASP A 214 31.83 10.55 1.25
N ILE A 215 31.33 10.87 2.44
CA ILE A 215 29.93 10.61 2.81
C ILE A 215 29.06 11.57 1.99
N PRO A 216 28.16 11.07 1.13
CA PRO A 216 27.33 11.93 0.29
C PRO A 216 26.48 12.87 1.16
N ARG A 217 26.55 14.18 0.86
CA ARG A 217 25.76 15.19 1.57
C ARG A 217 24.26 14.99 1.30
N PRO A 218 23.41 14.95 2.34
CA PRO A 218 21.96 14.95 2.16
C PRO A 218 21.46 16.25 1.52
N PHE A 219 20.40 16.16 0.73
CA PHE A 219 19.70 17.31 0.14
C PHE A 219 18.18 17.12 0.24
N PHE A 220 17.39 18.17 0.07
CA PHE A 220 15.92 18.06 0.10
C PHE A 220 15.34 17.85 -1.29
N ALA A 221 14.32 16.99 -1.38
CA ALA A 221 13.52 16.82 -2.58
C ALA A 221 12.03 16.80 -2.23
N HIS A 222 11.22 17.34 -3.13
CA HIS A 222 9.76 17.27 -3.09
C HIS A 222 9.32 15.84 -3.37
N THR A 223 8.34 15.35 -2.62
CA THR A 223 7.70 14.07 -2.88
C THR A 223 6.24 14.15 -2.51
N LEU A 224 5.45 13.27 -3.12
CA LEU A 224 4.01 13.23 -2.92
C LEU A 224 3.68 12.19 -1.86
N TYR A 225 3.01 12.58 -0.79
CA TYR A 225 2.64 11.75 0.34
C TYR A 225 1.16 11.91 0.65
N SER A 226 0.43 10.81 0.83
CA SER A 226 -0.93 10.86 1.34
C SER A 226 -0.89 10.73 2.87
N PRO A 227 -1.23 11.78 3.66
CA PRO A 227 -1.31 11.67 5.12
C PRO A 227 -2.58 10.95 5.59
N ALA A 228 -2.48 10.24 6.72
CA ALA A 228 -3.65 9.73 7.42
C ALA A 228 -4.23 10.87 8.25
N ILE A 229 -5.37 11.42 7.84
CA ILE A 229 -6.10 12.41 8.64
C ILE A 229 -6.66 11.67 9.86
N PRO A 230 -6.36 12.05 11.12
CA PRO A 230 -6.91 11.39 12.30
C PRO A 230 -8.45 11.42 12.29
N GLY A 231 -9.08 10.33 12.73
CA GLY A 231 -10.53 10.27 12.92
C GLY A 231 -10.97 11.05 14.17
N PRO A 232 -12.27 11.37 14.30
CA PRO A 232 -12.80 11.90 15.55
C PRO A 232 -12.62 10.84 16.66
N GLY A 233 -11.66 11.08 17.57
CA GLY A 233 -11.29 10.17 18.67
C GLY A 233 -9.86 9.63 18.62
N ASP A 234 -9.09 9.95 17.59
CA ASP A 234 -7.65 9.63 17.47
C ASP A 234 -6.74 10.76 18.01
N GLU A 235 -7.29 11.75 18.72
CA GLU A 235 -6.51 12.77 19.41
C GLU A 235 -5.88 12.15 20.67
N ASP A 236 -4.56 12.27 20.78
CA ASP A 236 -3.77 11.70 21.86
C ASP A 236 -4.33 12.07 23.24
N ASP A 237 -4.49 11.07 24.11
CA ASP A 237 -4.80 11.23 25.54
C ASP A 237 -3.68 11.96 26.33
N ASP A 238 -2.66 12.47 25.64
CA ASP A 238 -1.47 13.11 26.21
C ASP A 238 -1.70 14.57 26.67
N ASP A 239 -2.80 15.20 26.26
CA ASP A 239 -3.23 16.52 26.76
C ASP A 239 -3.87 16.47 28.18
N LYS A 240 -3.73 15.35 28.92
CA LYS A 240 -4.14 15.26 30.33
C LYS A 240 -3.09 15.72 31.34
N SER A 241 -2.03 16.41 30.91
CA SER A 241 -1.01 16.99 31.82
C SER A 241 -1.01 18.51 31.92
N GLY A 242 -1.89 19.22 31.21
CA GLY A 242 -2.08 20.67 31.36
C GLY A 242 -3.11 21.02 32.44
N GLU A 243 -2.62 21.48 33.60
CA GLU A 243 -3.31 22.29 34.62
C GLU A 243 -4.85 22.40 34.56
N LYS A 244 -5.51 21.83 35.57
CA LYS A 244 -6.91 22.14 35.96
C LYS A 244 -7.03 23.57 36.49
N ASN A 245 -6.76 24.58 35.68
CA ASN A 245 -7.06 25.98 36.00
C ASN A 245 -7.51 26.70 34.72
N GLY A 246 -8.79 26.59 34.38
CA GLY A 246 -9.35 27.27 33.21
C GLY A 246 -10.88 27.28 33.21
N ASP A 247 -11.43 28.42 33.64
CA ASP A 247 -12.68 29.07 33.23
C ASP A 247 -13.84 28.19 32.66
N PRO A 248 -15.01 28.10 33.33
CA PRO A 248 -16.11 27.20 32.93
C PRO A 248 -16.92 27.67 31.69
N GLY A 249 -16.36 28.53 30.82
CA GLY A 249 -17.11 29.21 29.76
C GLY A 249 -16.67 28.96 28.32
N ARG A 250 -15.58 28.23 28.04
CA ARG A 250 -15.10 28.06 26.66
C ARG A 250 -15.65 26.79 26.01
N GLU A 251 -16.78 26.92 25.30
CA GLU A 251 -17.25 25.88 24.37
C GLU A 251 -16.12 25.51 23.40
N LYS A 252 -15.76 24.22 23.34
CA LYS A 252 -14.81 23.72 22.33
C LYS A 252 -15.47 23.91 20.95
N PRO A 253 -14.74 24.46 19.95
CA PRO A 253 -15.31 24.65 18.62
C PRO A 253 -15.84 23.32 18.07
N ASP A 254 -17.04 23.35 17.49
CA ASP A 254 -17.71 22.19 16.89
C ASP A 254 -16.82 21.54 15.83
N ASP A 255 -16.26 20.37 16.15
CA ASP A 255 -15.38 19.63 15.25
C ASP A 255 -16.18 19.12 14.03
N PRO A 256 -15.91 19.61 12.80
CA PRO A 256 -16.61 19.16 11.60
C PRO A 256 -16.40 17.67 11.31
N ARG A 257 -15.36 17.04 11.88
CA ARG A 257 -15.07 15.60 11.72
C ARG A 257 -16.11 14.70 12.38
N LYS A 258 -16.86 15.22 13.37
CA LYS A 258 -17.90 14.48 14.10
C LYS A 258 -19.23 14.42 13.33
N LYS A 259 -19.40 15.21 12.27
CA LYS A 259 -20.64 15.27 11.50
C LYS A 259 -20.75 14.06 10.55
N TRP A 260 -21.96 13.49 10.43
CA TRP A 260 -22.20 12.27 9.66
C TRP A 260 -21.76 12.38 8.18
N TYR A 261 -21.89 13.56 7.58
CA TYR A 261 -21.52 13.80 6.18
C TYR A 261 -20.01 13.81 5.95
N TRP A 262 -19.20 13.97 7.01
CA TRP A 262 -17.73 13.94 6.92
C TRP A 262 -17.22 12.61 6.36
N ARG A 263 -17.96 11.52 6.60
CA ARG A 263 -17.65 10.20 6.06
C ARG A 263 -17.66 10.14 4.53
N PHE A 264 -18.36 11.04 3.86
CA PHE A 264 -18.44 11.09 2.40
C PHE A 264 -17.36 11.96 1.76
N ILE A 265 -16.73 12.85 2.55
CA ILE A 265 -15.77 13.84 2.05
C ILE A 265 -14.34 13.47 2.44
N ARG A 266 -14.15 12.74 3.55
CA ARG A 266 -12.83 12.25 3.97
C ARG A 266 -12.29 11.26 2.91
N PRO A 267 -11.00 11.36 2.54
CA PRO A 267 -10.38 10.36 1.68
C PRO A 267 -10.54 8.96 2.27
N VAL A 268 -10.89 7.98 1.43
CA VAL A 268 -10.98 6.58 1.84
C VAL A 268 -9.62 6.15 2.36
N ARG A 269 -9.60 5.57 3.56
CA ARG A 269 -8.44 4.94 4.18
C ARG A 269 -8.83 3.53 4.59
N ARG A 270 -8.03 2.54 4.20
CA ARG A 270 -8.25 1.16 4.64
C ARG A 270 -7.80 1.03 6.11
N PRO A 271 -8.50 0.25 6.95
CA PRO A 271 -8.15 0.09 8.37
C PRO A 271 -6.75 -0.50 8.59
N ASP A 272 -6.32 -1.38 7.69
CA ASP A 272 -5.00 -2.00 7.71
C ASP A 272 -4.22 -1.59 6.45
N PRO A 273 -3.16 -0.75 6.59
CA PRO A 273 -2.30 -0.33 5.49
C PRO A 273 -1.53 -1.46 4.80
N THR A 274 -1.37 -2.62 5.44
CA THR A 274 -0.64 -3.79 4.90
C THR A 274 -1.51 -4.77 4.14
N TYR A 275 -2.84 -4.65 4.25
CA TYR A 275 -3.75 -5.70 3.83
C TYR A 275 -3.82 -5.87 2.31
N ALA A 276 -3.97 -4.73 1.61
CA ALA A 276 -4.23 -4.69 0.18
C ALA A 276 -2.98 -5.03 -0.63
N GLN A 277 -3.20 -5.75 -1.73
CA GLN A 277 -2.15 -6.13 -2.68
C GLN A 277 -2.21 -5.26 -3.93
N PRO A 278 -1.07 -4.68 -4.37
CA PRO A 278 -1.02 -3.94 -5.62
C PRO A 278 -1.21 -4.88 -6.80
N SER A 279 -1.69 -4.36 -7.93
CA SER A 279 -1.88 -5.18 -9.14
C SER A 279 -0.54 -5.62 -9.75
N ALA A 280 -0.54 -6.75 -10.46
CA ALA A 280 0.62 -7.23 -11.19
C ALA A 280 1.15 -6.20 -12.20
N ARG A 281 0.25 -5.46 -12.87
CA ARG A 281 0.62 -4.38 -13.80
C ARG A 281 1.34 -3.25 -13.07
N TYR A 282 0.84 -2.82 -11.92
CA TYR A 282 1.43 -1.73 -11.16
C TYR A 282 2.79 -2.11 -10.55
N LEU A 283 2.90 -3.32 -9.98
CA LEU A 283 4.18 -3.84 -9.50
C LEU A 283 5.21 -3.92 -10.63
N LYS A 284 4.80 -4.35 -11.84
CA LYS A 284 5.68 -4.36 -13.01
C LYS A 284 6.28 -2.99 -13.30
N LEU A 285 5.51 -1.91 -13.24
CA LEU A 285 6.03 -0.55 -13.45
C LEU A 285 7.12 -0.20 -12.43
N ILE A 286 6.91 -0.53 -11.15
CA ILE A 286 7.88 -0.23 -10.09
C ILE A 286 9.12 -1.11 -10.24
N THR A 287 8.97 -2.40 -10.54
CA THR A 287 10.10 -3.32 -10.72
C THR A 287 10.92 -3.00 -11.96
N ASP A 288 10.27 -2.66 -13.07
CA ASP A 288 10.92 -2.31 -14.33
C ASP A 288 11.65 -0.98 -14.16
N GLY A 289 11.00 0.04 -13.59
CA GLY A 289 11.65 1.31 -13.27
C GLY A 289 12.87 1.15 -12.36
N ALA A 290 12.75 0.36 -11.29
CA ALA A 290 13.88 0.08 -10.41
C ALA A 290 15.06 -0.58 -11.15
N ALA A 291 14.79 -1.45 -12.13
CA ALA A 291 15.80 -2.07 -12.97
C ALA A 291 16.40 -1.10 -13.99
N GLU A 292 15.56 -0.28 -14.66
CA GLU A 292 15.96 0.75 -15.62
C GLU A 292 16.95 1.75 -14.99
N HIS A 293 16.66 2.19 -13.77
CA HIS A 293 17.53 3.09 -12.99
C HIS A 293 18.68 2.38 -12.28
N LYS A 294 18.77 1.05 -12.35
CA LYS A 294 19.80 0.24 -11.67
C LYS A 294 19.86 0.50 -10.16
N LEU A 295 18.70 0.66 -9.52
CA LEU A 295 18.57 0.76 -8.05
C LEU A 295 19.26 -0.45 -7.36
N PRO A 296 19.58 -0.39 -6.05
CA PRO A 296 20.27 -1.47 -5.34
C PRO A 296 19.66 -2.86 -5.58
N ASP A 297 20.51 -3.89 -5.76
CA ASP A 297 20.06 -5.23 -6.15
C ASP A 297 19.19 -5.91 -5.08
N ASP A 298 19.43 -5.59 -3.81
CA ASP A 298 18.61 -6.02 -2.68
C ASP A 298 17.21 -5.39 -2.71
N TYR A 299 17.12 -4.10 -3.02
CA TYR A 299 15.83 -3.42 -3.20
C TYR A 299 15.04 -4.00 -4.37
N GLN A 300 15.70 -4.25 -5.50
CA GLN A 300 15.06 -4.88 -6.65
C GLN A 300 14.58 -6.31 -6.32
N ARG A 301 15.36 -7.08 -5.56
CA ARG A 301 14.95 -8.43 -5.10
C ARG A 301 13.73 -8.36 -4.18
N TRP A 302 13.73 -7.41 -3.26
CA TRP A 302 12.58 -7.17 -2.37
C TRP A 302 11.33 -6.78 -3.15
N LEU A 303 11.42 -5.83 -4.10
CA LEU A 303 10.29 -5.44 -4.96
C LEU A 303 9.71 -6.63 -5.73
N ARG A 304 10.57 -7.54 -6.23
CA ARG A 304 10.15 -8.76 -6.93
C ARG A 304 9.52 -9.81 -6.01
N SER A 305 9.79 -9.78 -4.71
CA SER A 305 9.15 -10.69 -3.74
C SER A 305 7.74 -10.26 -3.33
N LEU A 306 7.31 -9.03 -3.66
CA LEU A 306 5.97 -8.56 -3.34
C LEU A 306 4.91 -9.36 -4.11
N ARG A 307 3.89 -9.84 -3.39
CA ARG A 307 2.79 -10.63 -3.98
C ARG A 307 1.81 -9.72 -4.73
N PRO A 308 1.61 -9.90 -6.06
CA PRO A 308 0.59 -9.17 -6.79
C PRO A 308 -0.82 -9.67 -6.48
N TYR A 309 -1.80 -8.77 -6.59
CA TYR A 309 -3.22 -9.13 -6.58
C TYR A 309 -3.61 -9.91 -7.84
N VAL A 310 -4.31 -11.04 -7.65
CA VAL A 310 -4.90 -11.85 -8.72
C VAL A 310 -6.36 -12.18 -8.37
N ALA A 311 -7.27 -11.94 -9.32
CA ALA A 311 -8.65 -12.40 -9.23
C ALA A 311 -8.72 -13.90 -9.57
N THR A 312 -8.86 -14.74 -8.55
CA THR A 312 -8.87 -16.21 -8.66
C THR A 312 -10.23 -16.71 -9.13
N THR A 313 -11.32 -16.16 -8.58
CA THR A 313 -12.67 -16.67 -8.84
C THR A 313 -13.36 -16.03 -10.05
N LEU A 314 -14.28 -16.77 -10.69
CA LEU A 314 -15.14 -16.22 -11.76
C LEU A 314 -16.02 -15.07 -11.27
N ARG A 315 -16.43 -15.11 -10.00
CA ARG A 315 -17.23 -14.06 -9.36
C ARG A 315 -16.44 -12.75 -9.25
N GLN A 316 -15.18 -12.81 -8.81
CA GLN A 316 -14.27 -11.65 -8.81
C GLN A 316 -14.04 -11.11 -10.22
N ARG A 317 -13.92 -11.97 -11.24
CA ARG A 317 -13.77 -11.54 -12.64
C ARG A 317 -15.01 -10.82 -13.16
N LEU A 318 -16.20 -11.32 -12.82
CA LEU A 318 -17.46 -10.65 -13.14
C LEU A 318 -17.57 -9.31 -12.40
N ALA A 319 -17.29 -9.29 -11.10
CA ALA A 319 -17.27 -8.07 -10.28
C ALA A 319 -16.30 -7.02 -10.84
N ARG A 320 -15.10 -7.44 -11.25
CA ARG A 320 -14.12 -6.59 -11.94
C ARG A 320 -14.75 -5.93 -13.17
N TRP A 321 -15.41 -6.70 -14.03
CA TRP A 321 -16.02 -6.18 -15.25
C TRP A 321 -17.16 -5.22 -14.95
N LEU A 322 -18.09 -5.61 -14.07
CA LEU A 322 -19.22 -4.79 -13.64
C LEU A 322 -18.77 -3.48 -12.99
N LEU A 323 -17.86 -3.56 -12.01
CA LEU A 323 -17.34 -2.40 -11.30
C LEU A 323 -16.58 -1.47 -12.25
N THR A 324 -15.74 -2.03 -13.13
CA THR A 324 -15.04 -1.25 -14.17
C THR A 324 -16.06 -0.52 -15.04
N ALA A 325 -17.07 -1.21 -15.57
CA ALA A 325 -18.06 -0.59 -16.45
C ALA A 325 -18.85 0.53 -15.76
N VAL A 326 -19.32 0.29 -14.52
CA VAL A 326 -20.09 1.27 -13.75
C VAL A 326 -19.24 2.45 -13.33
N PHE A 327 -17.97 2.23 -12.93
CA PHE A 327 -17.10 3.30 -12.45
C PHE A 327 -16.45 4.12 -13.59
N TRP A 328 -16.21 3.52 -14.76
CA TRP A 328 -15.61 4.25 -15.88
C TRP A 328 -16.52 5.34 -16.44
N VAL A 329 -17.83 5.14 -16.45
CA VAL A 329 -18.79 6.15 -16.94
C VAL A 329 -18.72 7.47 -16.15
N PRO A 330 -18.85 7.50 -14.81
CA PRO A 330 -18.76 8.75 -14.04
C PRO A 330 -17.36 9.35 -14.09
N VAL A 331 -16.29 8.54 -14.13
CA VAL A 331 -14.92 9.07 -14.28
C VAL A 331 -14.73 9.76 -15.63
N LEU A 332 -15.17 9.15 -16.74
CA LEU A 332 -15.09 9.79 -18.06
C LEU A 332 -15.92 11.07 -18.12
N LEU A 333 -17.13 11.04 -17.56
CA LEU A 333 -17.99 12.21 -17.50
C LEU A 333 -17.33 13.34 -16.69
N LEU A 334 -16.78 13.04 -15.52
CA LEU A 334 -16.04 14.01 -14.70
C LEU A 334 -14.77 14.50 -15.40
N PHE A 335 -14.06 13.64 -16.14
CA PHE A 335 -12.87 14.02 -16.90
C PHE A 335 -13.18 14.97 -18.05
N VAL A 336 -14.22 14.67 -18.84
CA VAL A 336 -14.70 15.54 -19.91
C VAL A 336 -15.17 16.88 -19.33
N LEU A 337 -15.93 16.84 -18.24
CA LEU A 337 -16.41 18.03 -17.55
C LEU A 337 -15.26 18.85 -16.95
N SER A 338 -14.27 18.18 -16.36
CA SER A 338 -13.05 18.79 -15.83
C SER A 338 -12.26 19.50 -16.93
N LYS A 339 -12.15 18.91 -18.12
CA LYS A 339 -11.51 19.56 -19.27
C LYS A 339 -12.32 20.75 -19.79
N ALA A 340 -13.65 20.62 -19.85
CA ALA A 340 -14.53 21.68 -20.32
C ALA A 340 -14.56 22.90 -19.39
N LEU A 341 -14.42 22.66 -18.07
CA LEU A 341 -14.43 23.69 -17.03
C LEU A 341 -13.03 24.11 -16.57
N ALA A 342 -11.97 23.59 -17.21
CA ALA A 342 -10.60 23.97 -16.85
C ALA A 342 -10.37 25.45 -17.17
N ASN A 343 -9.79 26.17 -16.23
CA ASN A 343 -9.38 27.56 -16.44
C ASN A 343 -8.25 27.63 -17.50
N LYS A 344 -7.87 28.84 -17.93
CA LYS A 344 -6.74 29.07 -18.85
C LYS A 344 -5.40 28.47 -18.37
N GLU A 345 -5.30 28.17 -17.08
CA GLU A 345 -4.17 27.52 -16.41
C GLU A 345 -4.28 25.98 -16.36
N GLY A 346 -5.31 25.38 -16.98
CA GLY A 346 -5.54 23.93 -16.99
C GLY A 346 -6.09 23.35 -15.68
N ARG A 347 -6.40 24.19 -14.69
CA ARG A 347 -6.92 23.77 -13.39
C ARG A 347 -8.45 23.66 -13.40
N ALA A 348 -8.96 22.53 -12.94
CA ALA A 348 -10.38 22.28 -12.77
C ALA A 348 -10.94 22.93 -11.48
N PRO A 349 -12.24 23.27 -11.43
CA PRO A 349 -12.89 23.75 -10.23
C PRO A 349 -12.76 22.79 -9.04
N LEU A 350 -12.53 23.33 -7.84
CA LEU A 350 -12.32 22.55 -6.61
C LEU A 350 -13.45 21.57 -6.31
N TRP A 351 -14.71 21.95 -6.59
CA TRP A 351 -15.87 21.10 -6.35
C TRP A 351 -15.86 19.82 -7.18
N ILE A 352 -15.18 19.78 -8.34
CA ILE A 352 -15.03 18.56 -9.15
C ILE A 352 -14.15 17.54 -8.41
N GLY A 353 -13.07 18.01 -7.78
CA GLY A 353 -12.22 17.16 -6.95
C GLY A 353 -12.98 16.59 -5.75
N VAL A 354 -13.79 17.42 -5.09
CA VAL A 354 -14.67 16.97 -4.00
C VAL A 354 -15.70 15.95 -4.49
N ALA A 355 -16.36 16.21 -5.62
CA ALA A 355 -17.35 15.31 -6.21
C ALA A 355 -16.73 13.94 -6.57
N LEU A 356 -15.53 13.94 -7.16
CA LEU A 356 -14.79 12.71 -7.45
C LEU A 356 -14.45 11.94 -6.18
N GLY A 357 -14.03 12.63 -5.12
CA GLY A 357 -13.80 12.03 -3.79
C GLY A 357 -15.06 11.40 -3.20
N VAL A 358 -16.22 12.04 -3.32
CA VAL A 358 -17.51 11.47 -2.87
C VAL A 358 -17.88 10.22 -3.66
N VAL A 359 -17.73 10.24 -4.99
CA VAL A 359 -17.99 9.05 -5.84
C VAL A 359 -17.08 7.89 -5.44
N PHE A 360 -15.80 8.17 -5.19
CA PHE A 360 -14.85 7.15 -4.74
C PHE A 360 -15.17 6.60 -3.35
N ASN A 361 -15.64 7.44 -2.42
CA ASN A 361 -16.13 6.99 -1.12
C ASN A 361 -17.36 6.07 -1.24
N LEU A 362 -18.33 6.45 -2.08
CA LEU A 362 -19.51 5.62 -2.36
C LEU A 362 -19.14 4.27 -2.97
N LEU A 363 -18.17 4.26 -3.89
CA LEU A 363 -17.62 3.03 -4.47
C LEU A 363 -17.11 2.08 -3.38
N TRP A 364 -16.27 2.58 -2.47
CA TRP A 364 -15.71 1.77 -1.39
C TRP A 364 -16.76 1.32 -0.37
N MET A 365 -17.73 2.16 -0.05
CA MET A 365 -18.88 1.76 0.79
C MET A 365 -19.72 0.65 0.14
N ALA A 366 -20.00 0.76 -1.16
CA ALA A 366 -20.69 -0.29 -1.90
C ALA A 366 -19.85 -1.58 -1.96
N TYR A 367 -18.52 -1.44 -2.11
CA TYR A 367 -17.61 -2.58 -2.09
C TYR A 367 -17.63 -3.31 -0.74
N ASP A 368 -17.43 -2.61 0.37
CA ASP A 368 -17.38 -3.22 1.69
C ASP A 368 -18.76 -3.78 2.12
N GLY A 369 -19.85 -3.12 1.73
CA GLY A 369 -21.21 -3.52 2.10
C GLY A 369 -21.85 -4.60 1.22
N VAL A 370 -21.47 -4.67 -0.07
CA VAL A 370 -22.13 -5.54 -1.06
C VAL A 370 -21.14 -6.35 -1.88
N LEU A 371 -20.16 -5.71 -2.54
CA LEU A 371 -19.34 -6.46 -3.49
C LEU A 371 -18.45 -7.50 -2.81
N LYS A 372 -17.76 -7.14 -1.72
CA LYS A 372 -16.86 -8.05 -1.00
C LYS A 372 -17.61 -9.27 -0.45
N PRO A 373 -18.76 -9.13 0.24
CA PRO A 373 -19.56 -10.28 0.69
C PRO A 373 -20.09 -11.18 -0.44
N VAL A 374 -20.45 -10.63 -1.60
CA VAL A 374 -21.11 -11.38 -2.69
C VAL A 374 -20.11 -12.00 -3.67
N PHE A 375 -19.07 -11.25 -4.04
CA PHE A 375 -18.15 -11.60 -5.12
C PHE A 375 -16.76 -12.02 -4.64
N GLY A 376 -16.44 -11.87 -3.34
CA GLY A 376 -15.16 -12.22 -2.76
C GLY A 376 -14.23 -11.02 -2.60
N ASP A 377 -13.00 -11.26 -2.12
CA ASP A 377 -12.08 -10.16 -1.81
C ASP A 377 -11.50 -9.51 -3.07
N GLY A 378 -11.69 -8.20 -3.21
CA GLY A 378 -11.18 -7.39 -4.33
C GLY A 378 -9.86 -6.68 -4.04
N GLU A 379 -9.32 -6.83 -2.84
CA GLU A 379 -8.09 -6.19 -2.36
C GLU A 379 -6.93 -7.17 -2.21
N ARG A 380 -7.24 -8.44 -1.94
CA ARG A 380 -6.25 -9.47 -1.71
C ARG A 380 -6.58 -10.74 -2.49
N THR A 381 -5.54 -11.40 -2.99
CA THR A 381 -5.66 -12.72 -3.61
C THR A 381 -6.15 -13.72 -2.56
N GLN A 382 -7.25 -14.43 -2.85
CA GLN A 382 -7.76 -15.48 -1.98
C GLN A 382 -7.04 -16.79 -2.30
N ASP A 383 -6.57 -17.49 -1.26
CA ASP A 383 -5.99 -18.83 -1.38
C ASP A 383 -7.14 -19.86 -1.39
N GLU A 384 -7.14 -20.77 -2.37
CA GLU A 384 -8.26 -21.70 -2.65
C GLU A 384 -8.59 -22.61 -1.44
N ASP A 385 -7.60 -22.90 -0.59
CA ASP A 385 -7.72 -23.82 0.56
C ASP A 385 -8.43 -23.19 1.78
N GLU A 386 -8.36 -21.87 1.98
CA GLU A 386 -8.97 -21.21 3.16
C GLU A 386 -10.49 -21.06 3.03
N ASP A 387 -10.98 -20.88 1.80
CA ASP A 387 -12.40 -20.68 1.51
C ASP A 387 -13.20 -22.00 1.51
N GLU A 388 -12.57 -23.14 1.19
CA GLU A 388 -13.22 -24.45 1.33
C GLU A 388 -13.45 -24.78 2.82
N LEU A 389 -12.48 -24.45 3.68
CA LEU A 389 -12.56 -24.60 5.14
C LEU A 389 -13.57 -23.63 5.77
N ARG A 390 -13.57 -22.35 5.37
CA ARG A 390 -14.54 -21.34 5.87
C ARG A 390 -15.95 -21.57 5.34
N GLY A 391 -16.08 -21.96 4.07
CA GLY A 391 -17.35 -22.34 3.44
C GLY A 391 -17.97 -23.56 4.13
N ALA A 392 -17.17 -24.58 4.44
CA ALA A 392 -17.62 -25.75 5.19
C ALA A 392 -17.99 -25.43 6.66
N ALA A 393 -17.34 -24.45 7.30
CA ALA A 393 -17.68 -23.98 8.64
C ALA A 393 -18.98 -23.15 8.65
N SER A 394 -19.17 -22.27 7.67
CA SER A 394 -20.38 -21.47 7.47
C SER A 394 -21.60 -22.35 7.17
N TRP A 395 -21.46 -23.35 6.30
CA TRP A 395 -22.52 -24.32 6.01
C TRP A 395 -22.88 -25.18 7.23
N ARG A 396 -21.89 -25.62 8.02
CA ARG A 396 -22.15 -26.34 9.28
C ARG A 396 -22.87 -25.46 10.32
N ALA A 397 -22.52 -24.18 10.43
CA ALA A 397 -23.20 -23.25 11.34
C ALA A 397 -24.67 -23.01 10.93
N SER A 398 -24.95 -22.84 9.64
CA SER A 398 -26.32 -22.69 9.11
C SER A 398 -27.17 -23.96 9.27
N CYS A 399 -26.60 -25.16 9.04
CA CYS A 399 -27.32 -26.42 9.30
C CYS A 399 -27.65 -26.62 10.78
N THR A 400 -26.76 -26.22 11.70
CA THR A 400 -26.98 -26.34 13.14
C THR A 400 -28.06 -25.37 13.64
N HIS A 401 -28.16 -24.18 13.03
CA HIS A 401 -29.22 -23.21 13.33
C HIS A 401 -30.60 -23.67 12.80
N CYS A 402 -30.64 -24.32 11.63
CA CYS A 402 -31.86 -24.85 11.03
C CYS A 402 -32.40 -26.08 11.80
N ALA A 403 -31.52 -26.96 12.30
CA ALA A 403 -31.90 -28.11 13.13
C ALA A 403 -32.48 -27.72 14.52
N ARG A 404 -32.02 -26.61 15.10
CA ARG A 404 -32.58 -26.07 16.36
C ARG A 404 -33.92 -25.34 16.18
N PHE A 405 -34.22 -24.83 14.98
CA PHE A 405 -35.48 -24.15 14.70
C PHE A 405 -36.64 -25.13 14.42
N LEU A 406 -36.34 -26.31 13.87
CA LEU A 406 -37.34 -27.33 13.52
C LEU A 406 -37.81 -28.19 14.71
N THR A 407 -37.14 -28.12 15.87
CA THR A 407 -37.53 -28.86 17.08
C THR A 407 -38.37 -28.04 18.07
N ARG A 408 -38.67 -26.76 17.79
CA ARG A 408 -39.33 -25.85 18.76
C ARG A 408 -40.68 -25.27 18.32
N ARG A 409 -41.39 -25.92 17.39
CA ARG A 409 -42.78 -25.58 17.05
C ARG A 409 -43.68 -26.81 16.97
N ARG A 410 -44.17 -27.25 18.13
CA ARG A 410 -45.45 -27.99 18.21
C ARG A 410 -46.27 -27.50 19.41
N TRP A 411 -47.11 -26.50 19.10
CA TRP A 411 -48.48 -26.29 19.55
C TRP A 411 -48.79 -26.37 21.05
N GLY A 412 -49.03 -25.20 21.64
CA GLY A 412 -49.76 -25.06 22.90
C GLY A 412 -51.27 -25.15 22.72
N TYR A 413 -51.94 -25.67 23.73
CA TYR A 413 -53.35 -25.43 24.02
C TYR A 413 -53.48 -25.03 25.50
N TRP A 414 -54.08 -23.87 25.69
CA TRP A 414 -54.84 -23.33 26.83
C TRP A 414 -54.93 -24.15 28.12
N THR A 415 -54.60 -23.52 29.26
CA THR A 415 -55.50 -23.41 30.43
C THR A 415 -54.95 -22.47 31.51
N THR A 416 -55.76 -21.45 31.82
CA THR A 416 -56.05 -20.82 33.12
C THR A 416 -54.94 -20.39 34.08
N TRP A 417 -54.93 -19.07 34.31
CA TRP A 417 -54.47 -18.40 35.52
C TRP A 417 -55.24 -18.89 36.76
N ILE A 418 -54.51 -19.32 37.80
CA ILE A 418 -54.94 -19.24 39.20
C ILE A 418 -53.72 -18.78 40.02
N ASP A 419 -53.93 -17.64 40.68
CA ASP A 419 -53.13 -17.06 41.74
C ASP A 419 -53.24 -17.93 43.01
N SER A 420 -52.12 -18.21 43.67
CA SER A 420 -52.09 -18.32 45.14
C SER A 420 -50.64 -18.34 45.63
N SER A 421 -50.25 -17.19 46.18
CA SER A 421 -49.70 -17.01 47.51
C SER A 421 -48.87 -18.11 48.19
N ARG A 422 -47.85 -17.60 48.89
CA ARG A 422 -47.27 -18.04 50.18
C ARG A 422 -46.02 -18.94 50.17
N ASN A 423 -45.03 -18.34 50.84
CA ASN A 423 -44.04 -18.94 51.73
C ASN A 423 -42.97 -19.79 51.03
N GLY A 424 -41.67 -19.57 51.20
CA GLY A 424 -40.96 -18.84 52.21
C GLY A 424 -39.62 -19.55 52.42
N VAL A 425 -38.64 -18.78 52.89
CA VAL A 425 -37.48 -19.24 53.66
C VAL A 425 -36.30 -19.79 52.86
N ALA A 426 -35.19 -19.09 53.07
CA ALA A 426 -33.82 -19.37 52.69
C ALA A 426 -33.11 -20.32 53.69
N HIS A 427 -31.84 -20.62 53.39
CA HIS A 427 -30.86 -21.44 54.11
C HIS A 427 -31.00 -22.95 53.85
N GLY A 428 -29.94 -23.72 53.62
CA GLY A 428 -28.50 -23.47 53.64
C GLY A 428 -27.77 -24.83 53.75
N ILE A 429 -26.54 -24.86 53.24
CA ILE A 429 -25.39 -25.69 53.67
C ILE A 429 -25.57 -27.23 53.75
N TYR A 430 -24.85 -27.98 52.91
CA TYR A 430 -23.72 -28.88 53.27
C TYR A 430 -23.43 -29.87 52.12
N ASN A 431 -22.21 -29.74 51.58
CA ASN A 431 -21.18 -30.78 51.54
C ASN A 431 -21.62 -32.25 51.35
N THR A 432 -21.23 -32.90 50.25
CA THR A 432 -20.19 -33.96 50.25
C THR A 432 -20.12 -34.71 48.91
N HIS A 433 -18.89 -35.13 48.61
CA HIS A 433 -18.45 -36.05 47.58
C HIS A 433 -19.35 -37.28 47.38
N PHE A 434 -19.53 -37.70 46.12
CA PHE A 434 -19.44 -39.11 45.75
C PHE A 434 -18.99 -39.25 44.28
N SER A 435 -17.81 -39.84 44.10
CA SER A 435 -17.35 -40.42 42.83
C SER A 435 -18.19 -41.64 42.50
N PHE A 436 -18.57 -41.83 41.24
CA PHE A 436 -18.72 -43.17 40.66
C PHE A 436 -18.30 -43.15 39.20
N SER A 437 -17.21 -43.87 38.92
CA SER A 437 -16.80 -44.38 37.62
C SER A 437 -17.61 -45.63 37.30
N LEU A 438 -18.06 -45.78 36.06
CA LEU A 438 -18.04 -47.01 35.23
C LEU A 438 -18.69 -46.63 33.88
N VAL A 439 -17.94 -46.58 32.77
CA VAL A 439 -17.72 -47.71 31.84
C VAL A 439 -19.02 -48.37 31.40
N GLN A 440 -19.50 -48.04 30.20
CA GLN A 440 -19.29 -48.86 28.99
C GLN A 440 -19.61 -48.06 27.72
#